data_AF-A0A9D1RF93-F1
#
_entry.id   AF-A0A9D1RF93-F1
#
_cell.length_a   1.000
_cell.length_b   1.000
_cell.length_c   1.000
_cell.angle_alpha   90.00
_cell.angle_beta   90.00
_cell.angle_gamma   90.00
#
_symmetry.space_group_name_H-M   'P 1'
#
loop_
_entity.id
_entity.type
_entity.pdbx_description
1 polymer ?
#
loop_
_entity_poly.entity_id
_entity_poly.type
_entity_poly.pdbx_seq_one_letter_code
_entity_poly.pdbx_strand_id
1 'polypeptide(L)' 'GGNTITANWNGTDCDGYVIQWSTSPSFSRIAGSATVNGADVTEQTFSAQNAGKYYVRIRAWKNDNGVRIYGDFSAPVKVN' A
#
# COMPACT_ATOMS: atom_id res chain seq x y z
N GLY A 1 4.22 -23.11 1.36
CA GLY A 1 4.84 -22.07 0.54
C GLY A 1 3.96 -20.85 0.61
N GLY A 2 4.41 -19.79 1.28
CA GLY A 2 3.70 -18.51 1.28
C GLY A 2 4.17 -17.68 0.09
N ASN A 3 3.25 -17.21 -0.73
CA ASN A 3 3.60 -16.26 -1.79
C ASN A 3 3.75 -14.88 -1.13
N THR A 4 4.88 -14.23 -1.38
CA THR A 4 5.12 -12.84 -0.99
C THR A 4 4.83 -11.94 -2.17
N ILE A 5 4.31 -10.74 -1.88
CA ILE A 5 4.11 -9.68 -2.85
C ILE A 5 5.02 -8.54 -2.45
N THR A 6 5.79 -8.04 -3.41
CA THR A 6 6.62 -6.84 -3.24
C THR A 6 5.98 -5.71 -4.04
N ALA A 7 5.50 -4.70 -3.33
CA ALA A 7 4.96 -3.48 -3.92
C ALA A 7 6.08 -2.46 -4.05
N ASN A 8 6.19 -1.84 -5.23
CA ASN A 8 7.13 -0.77 -5.53
C ASN A 8 6.36 0.47 -5.99
N TRP A 9 6.79 1.66 -5.58
CA TRP A 9 6.16 2.92 -5.97
C TRP A 9 7.19 4.04 -6.08
N ASN A 10 6.79 5.16 -6.71
CA ASN A 10 7.62 6.35 -6.73
C ASN A 10 7.41 7.14 -5.44
N GLY A 11 8.52 7.57 -4.83
CA GLY A 11 8.48 8.42 -3.65
C GLY A 11 7.90 9.81 -3.95
N THR A 12 7.33 10.43 -2.93
CA THR A 12 6.87 11.81 -2.90
C THR A 12 7.22 12.41 -1.54
N ASP A 13 7.17 13.73 -1.43
CA ASP A 13 7.35 14.43 -0.16
C ASP A 13 6.21 14.08 0.81
N CYS A 14 6.50 13.26 1.82
CA CYS A 14 5.56 12.76 2.83
C CYS A 14 6.29 12.17 4.04
N ASP A 15 5.56 11.87 5.12
CA ASP A 15 6.15 11.20 6.30
C ASP A 15 6.12 9.67 6.17
N GLY A 16 5.41 9.14 5.18
CA GLY A 16 5.43 7.73 4.83
C GLY A 16 4.24 7.33 3.96
N TYR A 17 4.04 6.02 3.84
CA TYR A 17 3.01 5.45 2.96
C TYR A 17 2.13 4.44 3.69
N VAL A 18 0.89 4.35 3.23
CA VAL A 18 -0.03 3.26 3.57
C VAL A 18 -0.26 2.43 2.32
N ILE A 19 0.14 1.18 2.39
CA ILE A 19 -0.07 0.16 1.38
C ILE A 19 -1.32 -0.62 1.78
N GLN A 20 -2.25 -0.82 0.86
CA GLN A 20 -3.46 -1.60 1.09
C GLN A 20 -3.64 -2.61 -0.03
N TRP A 21 -4.06 -3.83 0.32
CA TRP A 21 -4.38 -4.86 -0.66
C TRP A 21 -5.77 -5.44 -0.46
N SER A 22 -6.43 -5.76 -1.57
CA SER A 22 -7.80 -6.24 -1.62
C SER A 22 -7.94 -7.35 -2.67
N THR A 23 -8.85 -8.30 -2.44
CA THR A 23 -9.24 -9.27 -3.48
C THR A 23 -10.27 -8.71 -4.46
N SER A 24 -10.74 -7.48 -4.23
CA SER A 24 -11.70 -6.76 -5.07
C SER A 24 -11.03 -5.56 -5.74
N PRO A 25 -11.20 -5.36 -7.06
CA PRO A 25 -10.64 -4.20 -7.77
C PRO A 25 -11.19 -2.86 -7.24
N SER A 26 -12.39 -2.85 -6.67
CA SER A 26 -12.99 -1.66 -6.06
C SER A 26 -12.60 -1.46 -4.59
N PHE A 27 -11.72 -2.30 -4.04
CA PHE A 27 -11.31 -2.25 -2.64
C PHE A 27 -12.47 -2.42 -1.64
N SER A 28 -13.57 -3.04 -2.06
CA SER A 28 -14.70 -3.39 -1.19
C SER A 28 -14.40 -4.54 -0.22
N ARG A 29 -13.31 -5.29 -0.44
CA ARG A 29 -12.90 -6.45 0.38
C ARG A 29 -11.42 -6.34 0.74
N ILE A 30 -11.11 -5.49 1.72
CA ILE A 30 -9.74 -5.30 2.18
C ILE A 30 -9.23 -6.61 2.77
N ALA A 31 -8.11 -7.08 2.25
CA ALA A 31 -7.43 -8.27 2.74
C ALA A 31 -6.33 -7.92 3.74
N GLY A 32 -5.75 -6.72 3.64
CA GLY A 32 -4.82 -6.20 4.62
C GLY A 32 -4.26 -4.83 4.25
N SER A 33 -3.45 -4.30 5.15
CA SER A 33 -2.75 -3.04 4.97
C SER A 33 -1.44 -3.04 5.76
N ALA A 34 -0.46 -2.30 5.25
CA ALA A 34 0.80 -2.02 5.93
C ALA A 34 1.04 -0.51 5.92
N THR A 35 1.65 0.00 6.98
CA THR A 35 2.11 1.40 7.05
C THR A 35 3.62 1.40 7.13
N VAL A 36 4.24 2.22 6.31
CA VAL A 36 5.68 2.48 6.36
C VAL A 36 5.90 3.94 6.74
N ASN A 37 6.99 4.19 7.47
CA ASN A 37 7.44 5.52 7.85
C ASN A 37 8.70 5.84 7.04
N GLY A 38 8.80 7.07 6.54
CA GLY A 38 9.89 7.55 5.69
C GLY A 38 9.44 7.79 4.25
N ALA A 39 9.73 8.99 3.74
CA ALA A 39 9.50 9.37 2.35
C ALA A 39 10.29 8.49 1.36
N ASP A 40 11.47 8.06 1.78
CA ASP A 40 12.43 7.28 1.00
C ASP A 40 12.08 5.79 0.93
N VAL A 41 11.08 5.34 1.70
CA VAL A 41 10.61 3.96 1.62
C VAL A 41 9.69 3.82 0.42
N THR A 42 10.22 3.22 -0.64
CA THR A 42 9.52 3.03 -1.92
C THR A 42 9.21 1.56 -2.23
N GLU A 43 9.48 0.67 -1.29
CA GLU A 43 9.24 -0.76 -1.40
C GLU A 43 8.62 -1.31 -0.11
N GLN A 44 7.69 -2.25 -0.23
CA GLN A 44 7.21 -3.05 0.89
C GLN A 44 6.86 -4.46 0.45
N THR A 45 7.32 -5.45 1.23
CA THR A 45 7.02 -6.86 0.99
C THR A 45 6.03 -7.36 2.05
N PHE A 46 4.98 -8.04 1.61
CA PHE A 46 3.99 -8.62 2.51
C PHE A 46 3.56 -10.02 2.04
N SER A 47 3.22 -10.87 3.00
CA SER A 47 2.75 -12.22 2.74
C SER A 47 1.29 -12.20 2.31
N ALA A 48 0.98 -12.88 1.20
CA ALA A 48 -0.37 -12.98 0.67
C ALA A 48 -0.66 -14.43 0.27
N GLN A 49 -1.59 -15.09 0.96
CA GLN A 49 -1.86 -16.52 0.75
C GLN A 49 -2.41 -16.88 -0.65
N ASN A 50 -2.66 -15.90 -1.53
CA ASN A 50 -3.15 -16.11 -2.90
C ASN A 50 -2.74 -14.94 -3.83
N ALA A 51 -1.43 -14.72 -4.03
CA ALA A 51 -0.89 -13.51 -4.67
C ALA A 51 -1.60 -13.06 -5.97
N GLY A 52 -1.94 -13.99 -6.88
CA GLY A 52 -2.55 -13.67 -8.18
C GLY A 52 -4.00 -13.16 -8.18
N LYS A 53 -4.60 -12.89 -7.00
CA LYS A 53 -5.96 -12.32 -6.88
C LYS A 53 -5.99 -10.95 -6.21
N TYR A 54 -4.85 -10.38 -5.82
CA TYR A 54 -4.83 -9.13 -5.08
C TYR A 54 -4.65 -7.91 -5.98
N TYR A 55 -5.32 -6.85 -5.60
CA TYR A 55 -5.09 -5.49 -6.07
C TYR A 55 -4.42 -4.72 -4.95
N VAL A 56 -3.39 -3.95 -5.29
CA VAL A 56 -2.65 -3.10 -4.36
C VAL A 56 -2.86 -1.64 -4.72
N ARG A 57 -3.09 -0.82 -3.70
CA ARG A 57 -3.08 0.64 -3.84
C ARG A 57 -2.28 1.25 -2.70
N ILE A 58 -1.67 2.39 -2.98
CA ILE A 58 -0.77 3.06 -2.04
C ILE A 58 -1.21 4.51 -1.91
N ARG A 59 -1.12 5.07 -0.70
CA ARG A 59 -1.30 6.50 -0.46
C ARG A 59 -0.18 7.03 0.41
N ALA A 60 0.19 8.28 0.19
CA ALA A 60 1.08 9.01 1.07
C ALA A 60 0.33 9.48 2.33
N TRP A 61 1.04 9.61 3.44
CA TRP A 61 0.55 10.28 4.65
C TRP A 61 1.57 11.28 5.19
N LYS A 62 1.07 12.35 5.78
CA LYS A 62 1.84 13.35 6.53
C LYS A 62 1.29 13.50 7.93
N ASN A 63 2.12 13.90 8.87
CA ASN A 63 1.74 14.27 10.22
C ASN A 63 1.87 15.77 10.39
N ASP A 64 0.76 16.47 10.31
CA ASP A 64 0.69 17.91 10.55
C ASP A 64 0.25 18.14 11.99
N ASN A 65 1.18 18.58 12.85
CA ASN A 65 0.92 18.88 14.27
C ASN A 65 0.18 17.78 15.05
N GLY A 66 0.50 16.51 14.78
CA GLY A 66 -0.12 15.36 15.44
C GLY A 66 -1.40 14.85 14.77
N VAL A 67 -1.84 15.49 13.68
CA VAL A 67 -2.94 15.04 12.83
C VAL A 67 -2.37 14.36 11.60
N ARG A 68 -2.79 13.11 11.36
CA ARG A 68 -2.37 12.37 10.17
C ARG A 68 -3.25 12.73 8.98
N ILE A 69 -2.66 13.43 8.02
CA ILE A 69 -3.26 13.79 6.74
C ILE A 69 -2.89 12.71 5.72
N TYR A 70 -3.85 12.31 4.89
CA TYR A 70 -3.65 11.30 3.86
C TYR A 70 -3.91 11.89 2.49
N GLY A 71 -3.03 11.57 1.54
CA GLY A 71 -3.30 11.83 0.13
C GLY A 71 -4.30 10.83 -0.45
N ASP A 72 -4.67 11.07 -1.70
CA ASP A 72 -5.46 10.13 -2.47
C ASP A 72 -4.71 8.81 -2.67
N PHE A 73 -5.47 7.74 -2.81
CA PHE A 73 -4.90 6.45 -3.21
C PHE A 73 -4.48 6.49 -4.68
N SER A 74 -3.38 5.81 -4.96
CA SER A 74 -2.98 5.46 -6.33
C SER A 74 -4.08 4.65 -7.02
N ALA A 75 -4.00 4.61 -8.36
CA ALA A 75 -4.74 3.62 -9.12
C ALA A 75 -4.43 2.21 -8.59
N PRO A 76 -5.43 1.34 -8.48
CA PRO A 76 -5.23 -0.02 -8.02
C PRO A 76 -4.47 -0.84 -9.07
N VAL A 77 -3.39 -1.49 -8.66
CA VAL A 77 -2.55 -2.33 -9.51
C VAL A 77 -2.82 -3.79 -9.18
N LYS A 78 -3.16 -4.59 -10.19
CA LYS A 78 -3.34 -6.04 -10.03
C LYS A 78 -1.98 -6.71 -9.89
N VAL A 79 -1.86 -7.57 -8.88
CA VAL A 79 -0.68 -8.41 -8.67
C VAL A 79 -0.82 -9.67 -9.52
N ASN A 80 0.23 -9.98 -10.29
CA ASN A 80 0.31 -11.18 -11.13
C ASN A 80 1.04 -12.31 -10.42
#